data_AF-A0A3N0XSM2-F1
#
_entry.id   AF-A0A3N0XSM2-F1
#
_cell.length_a   1.000
_cell.length_b   1.000
_cell.length_c   1.000
_cell.angle_alpha   90.00
_cell.angle_beta   90.00
_cell.angle_gamma   90.00
#
_symmetry.space_group_name_H-M   'P 1'
#
loop_
_entity.id
_entity.type
_entity.pdbx_description
1 polymer ?
#
loop_
_entity_poly.entity_id
_entity_poly.type
_entity_poly.pdbx_seq_one_letter_code
_entity_poly.pdbx_strand_id
1 'polypeptide(L)'
;MAVERYIAICKPLHHHQICTVRRTYILITLIWGVGVIPGLADLILLSIVRPLSILTTSTFCSSAVLYNTVYNGELTKFMNGLYTSVVWVILVFTYCRVLIAARRASTDKSSAKKAQNTILLHGAQLLLCMLSYITAVVDKMFVPLAPVDRARLTFLNYLLTNILPRLLTPLIYGVRDKHFYKRMKALFSCRLFFVKVESIKQ
;
A
#
# COMPACT_ATOMS: atom_id res chain seq x y z
N MET A 1 3.24 -2.28 10.31
CA MET A 1 1.99 -3.06 10.27
C MET A 1 2.19 -4.56 10.43
N ALA A 2 2.74 -5.30 9.45
CA ALA A 2 2.85 -6.77 9.54
C ALA A 2 3.67 -7.25 10.76
N VAL A 3 4.84 -6.66 11.00
CA VAL A 3 5.70 -6.96 12.16
C VAL A 3 5.00 -6.66 13.49
N GLU A 4 4.30 -5.54 13.59
CA GLU A 4 3.52 -5.16 14.78
C GLU A 4 2.42 -6.20 15.07
N ARG A 5 1.70 -6.66 14.05
CA ARG A 5 0.68 -7.71 14.20
C ARG A 5 1.29 -9.04 14.62
N TYR A 6 2.46 -9.38 14.07
CA TYR A 6 3.22 -10.53 14.52
C TYR A 6 3.58 -10.42 16.01
N ILE A 7 4.09 -9.28 16.47
CA ILE A 7 4.43 -9.06 17.89
C ILE A 7 3.17 -9.15 18.76
N ALA A 8 2.07 -8.52 18.37
CA ALA A 8 0.82 -8.52 19.12
C ALA A 8 0.26 -9.94 19.34
N ILE A 9 0.34 -10.79 18.31
CA ILE A 9 -0.24 -12.15 18.34
C ILE A 9 0.76 -13.15 18.95
N CYS A 10 2.03 -13.11 18.55
CA CYS A 10 3.01 -14.11 18.93
C CYS A 10 3.74 -13.78 20.25
N LYS A 11 3.72 -12.51 20.67
CA LYS A 11 4.43 -12.00 21.86
C LYS A 11 3.58 -10.96 22.63
N PRO A 12 2.34 -11.29 23.04
CA PRO A 12 1.40 -10.33 23.61
C PRO A 12 1.94 -9.60 24.86
N LEU A 13 2.64 -10.31 25.76
CA LEU A 13 3.22 -9.72 26.99
C LEU A 13 4.28 -8.64 26.71
N HIS A 14 5.00 -8.75 25.60
CA HIS A 14 6.05 -7.80 25.23
C HIS A 14 5.54 -6.71 24.28
N HIS A 15 4.30 -6.83 23.77
CA HIS A 15 3.76 -5.90 22.79
C HIS A 15 3.78 -4.46 23.29
N HIS A 16 3.34 -4.20 24.54
CA HIS A 16 3.32 -2.86 25.11
C HIS A 16 4.73 -2.26 25.30
N GLN A 17 5.74 -3.10 25.57
CA GLN A 17 7.13 -2.65 25.75
C GLN A 17 7.84 -2.38 24.42
N ILE A 18 7.52 -3.18 23.39
CA ILE A 18 8.17 -3.11 22.07
C ILE A 18 7.47 -2.08 21.17
N CYS A 19 6.15 -2.12 21.08
CA CYS A 19 5.33 -1.28 20.21
C CYS A 19 4.91 0.01 20.92
N THR A 20 5.90 0.82 21.31
CA THR A 20 5.66 2.14 21.92
C THR A 20 5.57 3.24 20.86
N VAL A 21 4.83 4.31 21.15
CA VAL A 21 4.66 5.47 20.24
C VAL A 21 6.00 6.03 19.77
N ARG A 22 6.94 6.23 20.71
CA ARG A 22 8.29 6.75 20.40
C ARG A 22 9.05 5.84 19.42
N ARG A 23 9.06 4.52 19.66
CA ARG A 23 9.73 3.56 18.77
C ARG A 23 9.05 3.50 17.40
N THR A 24 7.73 3.57 17.36
CA THR A 24 6.96 3.62 16.11
C THR A 24 7.32 4.84 15.28
N TYR A 25 7.42 6.02 15.88
CA TYR A 25 7.87 7.22 15.15
C TYR A 25 9.28 7.08 14.59
N ILE A 26 10.22 6.57 15.39
CA ILE A 26 11.59 6.30 14.92
C ILE A 26 11.58 5.34 13.72
N LEU A 27 10.83 4.24 13.80
CA LEU A 27 10.71 3.28 12.70
C LEU A 27 10.06 3.91 11.46
N ILE A 28 9.05 4.76 11.62
CA ILE A 28 8.44 5.49 10.51
C ILE A 28 9.49 6.38 9.85
N THR A 29 10.24 7.18 10.62
CA THR A 29 11.30 8.06 10.09
C THR A 29 12.35 7.25 9.33
N LEU A 30 12.77 6.09 9.86
CA LEU A 30 13.72 5.20 9.18
C LEU A 30 13.15 4.64 7.87
N ILE A 31 11.89 4.20 7.87
CA ILE A 31 11.22 3.71 6.66
C ILE A 31 11.16 4.80 5.59
N TRP A 32 10.85 6.04 5.98
CA TRP A 32 10.88 7.19 5.09
C TRP A 32 12.28 7.46 4.54
N GLY A 33 13.29 7.46 5.40
CA GLY A 33 14.69 7.62 4.99
C GLY A 33 15.11 6.58 3.95
N VAL A 34 14.81 5.30 4.19
CA VAL A 34 15.07 4.21 3.25
C VAL A 34 14.23 4.33 1.98
N GLY A 35 12.98 4.79 2.08
CA GLY A 35 12.09 4.97 0.94
C GLY A 35 12.53 6.08 -0.02
N VAL A 36 13.29 7.06 0.46
CA VAL A 36 13.81 8.16 -0.37
C VAL A 36 15.06 7.76 -1.17
N ILE A 37 15.78 6.71 -0.76
CA ILE A 37 17.05 6.29 -1.38
C ILE A 37 16.93 6.04 -2.89
N PRO A 38 15.95 5.28 -3.42
CA PRO A 38 15.88 5.01 -4.85
C PRO A 38 15.69 6.28 -5.67
N GLY A 39 14.81 7.19 -5.22
CA GLY A 39 14.57 8.47 -5.89
C GLY A 39 15.78 9.40 -5.85
N LEU A 40 16.52 9.44 -4.73
CA LEU A 40 17.77 10.18 -4.66
C LEU A 40 18.85 9.58 -5.56
N ALA A 41 18.96 8.24 -5.60
CA ALA A 41 19.92 7.56 -6.45
C ALA A 41 19.64 7.85 -7.94
N ASP A 42 18.37 7.82 -8.35
CA ASP A 42 17.96 8.20 -9.71
C ASP A 42 18.28 9.67 -10.01
N LEU A 43 18.03 10.59 -9.08
CA LEU A 43 18.34 12.01 -9.24
C LEU A 43 19.84 12.27 -9.37
N ILE A 44 20.65 11.67 -8.50
CA ILE A 44 22.12 11.78 -8.53
C ILE A 44 22.65 11.21 -9.85
N LEU A 45 22.18 10.04 -10.26
CA LEU A 45 22.60 9.41 -11.50
C LEU A 45 22.20 10.25 -12.72
N LEU A 46 20.99 10.83 -12.70
CA LEU A 46 20.53 11.74 -13.74
C LEU A 46 21.44 12.96 -13.86
N SER A 47 21.84 13.58 -12.74
CA SER A 47 22.71 14.75 -12.71
C SER A 47 24.14 14.46 -13.18
N ILE A 48 24.63 13.23 -12.99
CA ILE A 48 25.98 12.83 -13.44
C ILE A 48 25.99 12.47 -14.93
N VAL A 49 24.97 11.75 -15.39
CA VAL A 49 25.00 11.11 -16.72
C VAL A 49 24.36 11.97 -17.80
N ARG A 50 23.44 12.89 -17.44
CA ARG A 50 22.74 13.73 -18.41
C ARG A 50 23.17 15.20 -18.30
N PRO A 51 23.26 15.91 -19.43
CA PRO A 51 23.48 17.35 -19.40
C PRO A 51 22.29 18.06 -18.77
N LEU A 52 22.57 19.14 -18.04
CA LEU A 52 21.56 19.94 -17.33
C LEU A 52 20.47 20.52 -18.26
N SER A 53 20.78 20.63 -19.56
CA SER A 53 19.86 21.06 -20.61
C SER A 53 18.60 20.19 -20.73
N ILE A 54 18.61 18.95 -20.24
CA ILE A 54 17.42 18.11 -20.24
C ILE A 54 16.33 18.65 -19.31
N LEU A 55 16.70 19.38 -18.25
CA LEU A 55 15.76 20.01 -17.33
C LEU A 55 15.09 21.26 -17.93
N THR A 56 15.72 21.85 -18.95
CA THR A 56 15.21 23.05 -19.65
C THR A 56 14.52 22.71 -20.97
N THR A 57 14.59 21.46 -21.43
CA THR A 57 13.99 21.05 -22.72
C THR A 57 12.52 20.68 -22.52
N SER A 58 11.63 21.28 -23.31
CA SER A 58 10.21 20.92 -23.32
C SER A 58 10.02 19.55 -23.99
N THR A 59 9.88 18.50 -23.19
CA THR A 59 9.61 17.14 -23.65
C THR A 59 8.58 16.47 -22.76
N PHE A 60 7.98 15.38 -23.25
CA PHE A 60 7.06 14.59 -22.45
C PHE A 60 7.78 13.95 -21.26
N CYS A 61 7.30 14.23 -20.05
CA CYS A 61 7.80 13.62 -18.82
C CYS A 61 7.47 12.12 -18.82
N SER A 62 8.47 11.31 -19.16
CA SER A 62 8.36 9.86 -19.14
C SER A 62 9.66 9.24 -18.68
N SER A 63 9.58 8.12 -17.97
CA SER A 63 10.74 7.37 -17.52
C SER A 63 11.64 6.95 -18.69
N ALA A 64 11.07 6.70 -19.87
CA ALA A 64 11.82 6.35 -21.08
C ALA A 64 12.70 7.51 -21.59
N VAL A 65 12.32 8.77 -21.33
CA VAL A 65 13.09 9.96 -21.75
C VAL A 65 14.13 10.34 -20.68
N LEU A 66 13.72 10.33 -19.41
CA LEU A 66 14.60 10.71 -18.29
C LEU A 66 15.63 9.62 -17.97
N TYR A 67 15.22 8.35 -17.94
CA TYR A 67 16.03 7.23 -17.45
C TYR A 67 16.43 6.27 -18.58
N ASN A 68 16.87 6.81 -19.71
CA ASN A 68 17.21 6.02 -20.91
C ASN A 68 18.62 5.41 -20.91
N THR A 69 19.29 5.34 -19.76
CA THR A 69 20.67 4.83 -19.69
C THR A 69 20.68 3.41 -19.14
N VAL A 70 21.69 2.63 -19.56
CA VAL A 70 21.90 1.27 -19.04
C VAL A 70 22.05 1.30 -17.51
N TYR A 71 22.74 2.31 -16.98
CA TYR A 71 22.92 2.50 -15.53
C TYR A 71 21.60 2.70 -14.79
N ASN A 72 20.69 3.54 -15.30
CA ASN A 72 19.38 3.73 -14.66
C ASN A 72 18.55 2.44 -14.71
N GLY A 73 18.61 1.71 -15.83
CA GLY A 73 17.91 0.44 -16.00
C GLY A 73 18.37 -0.62 -14.99
N GLU A 74 19.69 -0.80 -14.84
CA GLU A 74 20.26 -1.76 -13.89
C GLU A 74 20.02 -1.33 -12.44
N LEU A 75 20.17 -0.05 -12.12
CA LEU A 75 19.87 0.50 -10.79
C LEU A 75 18.40 0.25 -10.41
N THR A 76 17.47 0.54 -11.32
CA THR A 76 16.04 0.33 -11.10
C THR A 76 15.72 -1.14 -10.85
N LYS A 77 16.28 -2.05 -11.66
CA LYS A 77 16.09 -3.50 -11.50
C LYS A 77 16.62 -3.96 -10.14
N PHE A 78 17.83 -3.55 -9.78
CA PHE A 78 18.48 -3.92 -8.54
C PHE A 78 17.69 -3.41 -7.33
N MET A 79 17.36 -2.11 -7.29
CA MET A 79 16.62 -1.51 -6.18
C MET A 79 15.22 -2.11 -6.04
N ASN A 80 14.48 -2.27 -7.15
CA ASN A 80 13.17 -2.90 -7.10
C ASN A 80 13.27 -4.36 -6.63
N GLY A 81 14.21 -5.15 -7.15
CA GLY A 81 14.43 -6.53 -6.73
C GLY A 81 14.76 -6.64 -5.24
N LEU A 82 15.69 -5.81 -4.74
CA LEU A 82 16.08 -5.79 -3.34
C LEU A 82 14.91 -5.43 -2.41
N TYR A 83 14.21 -4.32 -2.69
CA TYR A 83 13.11 -3.85 -1.86
C TYR A 83 11.95 -4.85 -1.88
N THR A 84 11.55 -5.32 -3.06
CA THR A 84 10.50 -6.34 -3.19
C THR A 84 10.88 -7.60 -2.42
N SER A 85 12.12 -8.11 -2.56
CA SER A 85 12.57 -9.32 -1.87
C SER A 85 12.54 -9.17 -0.36
N VAL A 86 13.10 -8.08 0.19
CA VAL A 86 13.12 -7.83 1.64
C VAL A 86 11.70 -7.74 2.19
N VAL A 87 10.83 -6.99 1.51
CA VAL A 87 9.42 -6.88 1.88
C VAL A 87 8.76 -8.26 1.86
N TRP A 88 8.94 -9.03 0.79
CA TRP A 88 8.33 -10.36 0.63
C TRP A 88 8.74 -11.33 1.74
N VAL A 89 10.05 -11.39 2.07
CA VAL A 89 10.58 -12.25 3.13
C VAL A 89 9.98 -11.89 4.50
N ILE A 90 9.95 -10.60 4.85
CA ILE A 90 9.37 -10.13 6.13
C ILE A 90 7.89 -10.53 6.21
N LEU A 91 7.16 -10.38 5.11
CA LEU A 91 5.72 -10.68 5.07
C LEU A 91 5.44 -12.16 5.20
N VAL A 92 6.07 -13.01 4.39
CA VAL A 92 5.88 -14.45 4.47
C VAL A 92 6.25 -14.95 5.87
N PHE A 93 7.39 -14.52 6.40
CA PHE A 93 7.80 -14.89 7.75
C PHE A 93 6.77 -14.49 8.81
N THR A 94 6.37 -13.21 8.85
CA THR A 94 5.43 -12.71 9.87
C THR A 94 4.07 -13.40 9.78
N TYR A 95 3.55 -13.62 8.57
CA TYR A 95 2.25 -14.26 8.38
C TYR A 95 2.28 -15.75 8.67
N CYS A 96 3.31 -16.49 8.26
CA CYS A 96 3.48 -17.89 8.63
C CYS A 96 3.46 -18.05 10.16
N ARG A 97 4.22 -17.20 10.88
CA ARG A 97 4.24 -17.22 12.35
C ARG A 97 2.88 -16.89 12.97
N VAL A 98 2.19 -15.89 12.45
CA VAL A 98 0.85 -15.50 12.91
C VAL A 98 -0.17 -16.61 12.67
N LEU A 99 -0.15 -17.26 11.50
CA LEU A 99 -1.03 -18.39 11.18
C LEU A 99 -0.78 -19.59 12.10
N ILE A 100 0.48 -19.91 12.38
CA ILE A 100 0.84 -20.98 13.33
C ILE A 100 0.33 -20.64 14.73
N ALA A 101 0.54 -19.41 15.19
CA ALA A 101 0.06 -18.97 16.51
C ALA A 101 -1.47 -19.01 16.60
N ALA A 102 -2.18 -18.58 15.55
CA ALA A 102 -3.64 -18.63 15.49
C ALA A 102 -4.18 -20.07 15.51
N ARG A 103 -3.55 -21.00 14.78
CA ARG A 103 -3.91 -22.43 14.80
C ARG A 103 -3.68 -23.08 16.17
N ARG A 104 -2.68 -22.64 16.93
CA ARG A 104 -2.45 -23.14 18.29
C ARG A 104 -3.48 -22.61 19.29
N ALA A 105 -3.94 -21.38 19.10
CA ALA A 105 -4.94 -20.75 19.96
C ALA A 105 -6.39 -21.17 19.64
N SER A 106 -6.63 -21.86 18.52
CA SER A 106 -7.98 -22.22 18.06
C SER A 106 -8.67 -23.36 18.83
N THR A 107 -8.11 -23.77 19.97
CA THR A 107 -8.81 -24.58 20.97
C THR A 107 -9.97 -23.83 21.62
N ASP A 108 -9.96 -22.48 21.62
CA ASP A 108 -11.11 -21.63 21.98
C ASP A 108 -11.75 -21.00 20.72
N LYS A 109 -12.95 -21.49 20.35
CA LYS A 109 -13.67 -21.13 19.11
C LYS A 109 -13.98 -19.63 18.98
N SER A 110 -14.20 -18.92 20.10
CA SER A 110 -14.61 -17.52 20.09
C SER A 110 -13.43 -16.57 19.83
N SER A 111 -12.30 -16.83 20.51
CA SER A 111 -11.04 -16.12 20.34
C SER A 111 -10.43 -16.38 18.95
N ALA A 112 -10.53 -17.64 18.48
CA ALA A 112 -10.06 -18.06 17.15
C ALA A 112 -10.70 -17.26 16.01
N LYS A 113 -12.03 -17.08 16.02
CA LYS A 113 -12.77 -16.39 14.96
C LYS A 113 -12.41 -14.90 14.88
N LYS A 114 -12.17 -14.26 16.03
CA LYS A 114 -11.76 -12.85 16.12
C LYS A 114 -10.32 -12.64 15.65
N ALA A 115 -9.42 -13.57 15.98
CA ALA A 115 -8.05 -13.59 15.48
C ALA A 115 -8.01 -13.80 13.95
N GLN A 116 -8.79 -14.77 13.44
CA GLN A 116 -8.88 -15.06 12.00
C GLN A 116 -9.39 -13.88 11.17
N ASN A 117 -10.46 -13.19 11.60
CA ASN A 117 -10.96 -12.01 10.88
C ASN A 117 -9.93 -10.88 10.83
N THR A 118 -9.12 -10.73 11.88
CA THR A 118 -8.07 -9.71 11.92
C THR A 118 -6.93 -10.06 10.97
N ILE A 119 -6.52 -11.33 10.94
CA ILE A 119 -5.49 -11.84 10.03
C ILE A 119 -5.93 -11.75 8.57
N LEU A 120 -7.18 -12.13 8.26
CA LEU A 120 -7.73 -12.09 6.90
C LEU A 120 -7.74 -10.66 6.34
N LEU A 121 -8.19 -9.69 7.13
CA LEU A 121 -8.25 -8.30 6.70
C LEU A 121 -6.86 -7.70 6.52
N HIS A 122 -5.91 -8.01 7.39
CA HIS A 122 -4.51 -7.61 7.18
C HIS A 122 -3.90 -8.34 5.99
N GLY A 123 -4.26 -9.59 5.72
CA GLY A 123 -3.84 -10.33 4.53
C GLY A 123 -4.36 -9.72 3.24
N ALA A 124 -5.64 -9.33 3.20
CA ALA A 124 -6.24 -8.62 2.07
C ALA A 124 -5.57 -7.25 1.84
N GLN A 125 -5.38 -6.49 2.92
CA GLN A 125 -4.65 -5.23 2.89
C GLN A 125 -3.22 -5.40 2.35
N LEU A 126 -2.56 -6.47 2.76
CA LEU A 126 -1.22 -6.76 2.29
C LEU A 126 -1.21 -7.07 0.80
N LEU A 127 -2.10 -7.95 0.36
CA LEU A 127 -2.26 -8.29 -1.05
C LEU A 127 -2.48 -7.02 -1.88
N LEU A 128 -3.39 -6.14 -1.44
CA LEU A 128 -3.62 -4.83 -2.04
C LEU A 128 -2.33 -4.00 -2.12
N CYS A 129 -1.53 -3.90 -1.05
CA CYS A 129 -0.25 -3.19 -1.10
C CYS A 129 0.74 -3.82 -2.09
N MET A 130 0.75 -5.15 -2.20
CA MET A 130 1.67 -5.88 -3.08
C MET A 130 1.29 -5.76 -4.57
N LEU A 131 0.06 -5.37 -4.90
CA LEU A 131 -0.34 -5.13 -6.29
C LEU A 131 0.54 -4.08 -6.98
N SER A 132 1.06 -3.10 -6.24
CA SER A 132 1.93 -2.06 -6.81
C SER A 132 3.25 -2.60 -7.38
N TYR A 133 3.74 -3.75 -6.88
CA TYR A 133 4.97 -4.37 -7.38
C TYR A 133 4.78 -5.13 -8.70
N ILE A 134 3.55 -5.56 -8.99
CA ILE A 134 3.26 -6.28 -10.25
C ILE A 134 2.98 -5.34 -11.41
N THR A 135 2.75 -4.03 -11.17
CA THR A 135 2.42 -3.04 -12.20
C THR A 135 3.42 -3.09 -13.36
N ALA A 136 4.71 -3.02 -13.06
CA ALA A 136 5.77 -3.03 -14.08
C ALA A 136 5.86 -4.36 -14.84
N VAL A 137 5.53 -5.48 -14.20
CA VAL A 137 5.47 -6.80 -14.84
C VAL A 137 4.29 -6.87 -15.80
N VAL A 138 3.11 -6.43 -15.35
CA VAL A 138 1.90 -6.38 -16.16
C VAL A 138 2.10 -5.45 -17.36
N ASP A 139 2.68 -4.27 -17.17
CA ASP A 139 2.96 -3.35 -18.28
C ASP A 139 3.91 -3.99 -19.29
N LYS A 140 5.01 -4.63 -18.85
CA LYS A 140 5.95 -5.30 -19.76
C LYS A 140 5.33 -6.47 -20.53
N MET A 141 4.39 -7.19 -19.93
CA MET A 141 3.75 -8.33 -20.57
C MET A 141 2.65 -7.91 -21.54
N PHE A 142 1.78 -6.99 -21.14
CA PHE A 142 0.53 -6.68 -21.85
C PHE A 142 0.61 -5.47 -22.78
N VAL A 143 1.44 -4.46 -22.48
CA VAL A 143 1.57 -3.27 -23.34
C VAL A 143 2.12 -3.60 -24.74
N PRO A 144 3.11 -4.50 -24.90
CA PRO A 144 3.60 -4.86 -26.24
C PRO A 144 2.57 -5.60 -27.10
N LEU A 145 1.61 -6.30 -26.48
CA LEU A 145 0.56 -7.07 -27.17
C LEU A 145 -0.54 -6.18 -27.77
N ALA A 146 -0.68 -4.93 -27.28
CA ALA A 146 -1.72 -4.00 -27.70
C ALA A 146 -1.18 -2.56 -27.81
N PRO A 147 -0.33 -2.29 -28.81
CA PRO A 147 0.38 -1.01 -28.93
C PRO A 147 -0.56 0.18 -29.18
N VAL A 148 -1.70 -0.04 -29.85
CA VAL A 148 -2.71 1.00 -30.13
C VAL A 148 -3.37 1.51 -28.85
N ASP A 149 -3.62 0.61 -27.89
CA ASP A 149 -4.27 0.92 -26.61
C ASP A 149 -3.28 1.14 -25.46
N ARG A 150 -1.98 1.31 -25.75
CA ARG A 150 -0.91 1.40 -24.74
C ARG A 150 -1.23 2.36 -23.61
N ALA A 151 -1.65 3.59 -23.93
CA ALA A 151 -1.93 4.62 -22.93
C ALA A 151 -3.09 4.20 -22.01
N ARG A 152 -4.17 3.66 -22.60
CA ARG A 152 -5.35 3.20 -21.87
C ARG A 152 -5.03 2.00 -20.97
N LEU A 153 -4.26 1.04 -21.47
CA LEU A 153 -3.84 -0.16 -20.72
C LEU A 153 -2.91 0.20 -19.55
N THR A 154 -1.90 1.03 -19.80
CA THR A 154 -0.98 1.49 -18.74
C THR A 154 -1.74 2.27 -17.67
N PHE A 155 -2.66 3.14 -18.07
CA PHE A 155 -3.50 3.90 -17.14
C PHE A 155 -4.41 3.00 -16.30
N LEU A 156 -5.12 2.05 -16.93
CA LEU A 156 -5.98 1.10 -16.23
C LEU A 156 -5.18 0.22 -15.27
N ASN A 157 -4.04 -0.30 -15.72
CA ASN A 157 -3.16 -1.09 -14.87
C ASN A 157 -2.70 -0.28 -13.66
N TYR A 158 -2.25 0.96 -13.86
CA TYR A 158 -1.87 1.86 -12.78
C TYR A 158 -3.04 2.19 -11.84
N LEU A 159 -4.23 2.43 -12.37
CA LEU A 159 -5.44 2.65 -11.57
C LEU A 159 -5.71 1.45 -10.65
N LEU A 160 -5.66 0.23 -11.20
CA LEU A 160 -6.00 -1.00 -10.49
C LEU A 160 -4.92 -1.45 -9.50
N THR A 161 -3.65 -1.30 -9.85
CA THR A 161 -2.52 -1.83 -9.06
C THR A 161 -1.94 -0.83 -8.07
N ASN A 162 -2.19 0.45 -8.28
CA ASN A 162 -1.55 1.53 -7.53
C ASN A 162 -2.57 2.40 -6.82
N ILE A 163 -3.53 2.99 -7.54
CA ILE A 163 -4.51 3.92 -6.96
C ILE A 163 -5.54 3.16 -6.10
N LEU A 164 -6.19 2.15 -6.67
CA LEU A 164 -7.28 1.43 -6.02
C LEU A 164 -6.86 0.81 -4.68
N PRO A 165 -5.69 0.13 -4.54
CA PRO A 165 -5.21 -0.36 -3.26
C PRO A 165 -5.07 0.73 -2.20
N ARG A 166 -4.53 1.89 -2.58
CA ARG A 166 -4.33 3.04 -1.68
C ARG A 166 -5.65 3.63 -1.20
N LEU A 167 -6.69 3.63 -2.04
CA LEU A 167 -8.03 4.10 -1.67
C LEU A 167 -8.79 3.10 -0.79
N LEU A 168 -8.68 1.81 -1.11
CA LEU A 168 -9.35 0.74 -0.35
C LEU A 168 -8.76 0.61 1.06
N THR A 169 -7.49 0.93 1.24
CA THR A 169 -6.80 0.81 2.54
C THR A 169 -7.50 1.63 3.65
N PRO A 170 -7.63 2.97 3.56
CA PRO A 170 -8.38 3.75 4.54
C PRO A 170 -9.85 3.35 4.66
N LEU A 171 -10.49 2.96 3.55
CA LEU A 171 -11.89 2.56 3.56
C LEU A 171 -12.11 1.31 4.41
N ILE A 172 -11.27 0.28 4.24
CA ILE A 172 -11.31 -0.96 5.01
C ILE A 172 -11.12 -0.68 6.51
N TYR A 173 -10.16 0.18 6.88
CA TYR A 173 -9.92 0.54 8.28
C TYR A 173 -11.03 1.42 8.85
N GLY A 174 -11.53 2.39 8.09
CA GLY A 174 -12.57 3.31 8.50
C GLY A 174 -13.91 2.61 8.70
N VAL A 175 -14.36 1.80 7.75
CA VAL A 175 -15.64 1.06 7.85
C VAL A 175 -15.62 0.06 9.01
N ARG A 176 -14.44 -0.48 9.36
CA ARG A 176 -14.29 -1.41 10.49
C ARG A 176 -14.38 -0.72 11.84
N ASP A 177 -13.89 0.51 11.96
CA ASP A 177 -13.97 1.25 13.21
C ASP A 177 -15.42 1.67 13.47
N LYS A 178 -16.04 1.08 14.50
CA LYS A 178 -17.47 1.30 14.79
C LYS A 178 -17.77 2.77 15.11
N HIS A 179 -16.83 3.50 15.71
CA HIS A 179 -17.03 4.91 16.04
C HIS A 179 -16.93 5.77 14.79
N PHE A 180 -15.92 5.52 13.95
CA PHE A 180 -15.74 6.19 12.67
C PHE A 180 -16.89 5.91 11.71
N TYR A 181 -17.29 4.64 11.57
CA TYR A 181 -18.43 4.23 10.76
C TYR A 181 -19.74 4.89 11.20
N LYS A 182 -20.02 4.95 12.51
CA LYS A 182 -21.22 5.61 13.03
C LYS A 182 -21.21 7.12 12.73
N ARG A 183 -20.06 7.80 12.86
CA ARG A 183 -19.91 9.22 12.50
C ARG A 183 -20.05 9.46 11.00
N MET A 184 -19.42 8.64 10.16
CA MET A 184 -19.59 8.72 8.71
C MET A 184 -21.04 8.50 8.31
N LYS A 185 -21.69 7.45 8.83
CA LYS A 185 -23.11 7.19 8.57
C LYS A 185 -23.98 8.37 8.97
N ALA A 186 -23.75 8.99 10.13
CA ALA A 186 -24.46 10.20 10.54
C ALA A 186 -24.26 11.35 9.55
N LEU A 187 -23.04 11.62 9.09
CA LEU A 187 -22.75 12.66 8.08
C LEU A 187 -23.47 12.41 6.75
N PHE A 188 -23.53 11.15 6.29
CA PHE A 188 -24.24 10.78 5.05
C PHE A 188 -25.76 10.75 5.21
N SER A 189 -26.27 10.38 6.39
CA SER A 189 -27.71 10.37 6.69
C SER A 189 -28.28 11.76 6.98
N CYS A 190 -27.46 12.74 7.39
CA CYS A 190 -27.90 14.10 7.69
C CYS A 190 -28.29 14.95 6.46
N ARG A 191 -28.32 14.39 5.24
CA ARG A 191 -28.86 15.08 4.04
C ARG A 191 -30.22 14.56 3.54
N LEU A 192 -30.85 13.60 4.22
CA LEU A 192 -32.23 13.19 3.94
C LEU A 192 -33.20 13.87 4.93
N PHE A 193 -33.29 15.21 4.86
CA PHE A 193 -34.43 15.90 5.47
C PHE A 193 -35.66 15.65 4.59
N PHE A 194 -36.45 14.64 4.93
CA PHE A 194 -37.82 14.55 4.45
C PHE A 194 -38.62 15.66 5.11
N VAL A 195 -38.71 16.81 4.45
CA VAL A 195 -39.64 17.87 4.83
C VAL A 195 -41.04 17.36 4.52
N LYS A 196 -41.75 16.90 5.55
CA LYS A 196 -43.18 16.59 5.45
C LYS A 196 -43.92 17.92 5.45
N VAL A 197 -44.32 18.39 4.27
CA VAL A 197 -45.20 19.55 4.13
C VAL A 197 -46.60 19.10 4.52
N GLU A 198 -47.09 19.55 5.68
CA GLU A 198 -48.51 19.42 6.01
C GLU A 198 -49.30 20.46 5.23
N SER A 199 -50.23 19.99 4.40
CA SER A 199 -51.19 20.84 3.70
C SER A 199 -52.09 21.51 4.71
N ILE A 200 -52.03 22.85 4.76
CA ILE A 200 -52.99 23.68 5.49
C ILE A 200 -54.37 23.43 4.87
N LYS A 201 -55.29 22.88 5.65
CA LYS A 201 -56.71 22.81 5.25
C LYS A 201 -57.34 24.18 5.50
N GLN A 202 -57.89 24.77 4.45
CA GLN A 202 -58.85 25.88 4.49
C GLN A 202 -60.14 25.46 5.17
#